data_AF-A0A8H4MCJ6-F1
#
_entry.id   AF-A0A8H4MCJ6-F1
#
_cell.length_a   1.000
_cell.length_b   1.000
_cell.length_c   1.000
_cell.angle_alpha   90.00
_cell.angle_beta   90.00
_cell.angle_gamma   90.00
#
_symmetry.space_group_name_H-M   'P 1'
#
loop_
_entity.id
_entity.type
_entity.pdbx_description
1 polymer ?
#
loop_
_entity_poly.entity_id
_entity_poly.type
_entity_poly.pdbx_seq_one_letter_code
_entity_poly.pdbx_strand_id
1 'polypeptide(L)'
;MGTAPSPVETPTVTLRAYRCDQDLINAYYIFIHPYFPFLPPPIVPQHEDRPVSLTVPDAEPSRSCLPSMSRSPLGLAIAAILILIPMPEDANPMREPASKLRRSYSELYAQAALAGVESFLDEYEHMGTAFSSDMDLSRAPQSPLQSSLPLPVEPVLALTLLAIYEYVQRSNVAKMRARANQALTTAMDLSLHTASSVSSDYSDAIRRAWWMVLTRERVESRLPSLRDQIQKLDTFICEVAAEADRFRCVTNYSGAEADASRNLWAMSRALIHTSRLKLHRFRAFLDHPIFLADHCDLPSINTVEFSRPPHRVSASRVADIECIFPFTEQESTSICLKSALVISRVFRHLSSPNPDIGLEADGKASGRPRSPRGLPHMACCTLQGVYAICMLLSKVRTALCSGDLSSCYYLLDRPTPTTDVQDAERLIEELQQGLNALSASIRADAVFEGMAAVAREMEGTLSAIID
;
A
#
# COMPACT_ATOMS: atom_id res chain seq x y z
N MET A 1 -45.87 -20.52 -34.33
CA MET A 1 -45.40 -20.68 -32.93
C MET A 1 -44.09 -19.95 -32.83
N GLY A 2 -44.11 -18.75 -32.23
CA GLY A 2 -42.88 -17.99 -31.99
C GLY A 2 -42.15 -18.60 -30.80
N THR A 3 -40.89 -18.97 -31.00
CA THR A 3 -39.97 -19.38 -29.95
C THR A 3 -39.75 -18.20 -29.02
N ALA A 4 -40.18 -18.32 -27.76
CA ALA A 4 -39.89 -17.35 -26.72
C ALA A 4 -38.36 -17.25 -26.54
N PRO A 5 -37.80 -16.04 -26.36
CA PRO A 5 -36.40 -15.91 -26.00
C PRO A 5 -36.18 -16.56 -24.63
N SER A 6 -35.16 -17.41 -24.52
CA SER A 6 -34.66 -17.93 -23.25
C SER A 6 -34.38 -16.76 -22.28
N PRO A 7 -34.71 -16.88 -20.99
CA PRO A 7 -34.38 -15.84 -20.02
C PRO A 7 -32.87 -15.62 -20.05
N VAL A 8 -32.45 -14.38 -20.28
CA VAL A 8 -31.07 -13.96 -20.07
C VAL A 8 -30.82 -14.15 -18.58
N GLU A 9 -30.08 -15.20 -18.20
CA GLU A 9 -29.63 -15.39 -16.82
C GLU A 9 -28.86 -14.12 -16.42
N THR A 10 -29.49 -13.30 -15.58
CA THR A 10 -28.81 -12.18 -14.95
C THR A 10 -27.69 -12.76 -14.10
N PRO A 11 -26.41 -12.45 -14.37
CA PRO A 11 -25.30 -13.09 -13.69
C PRO A 11 -25.37 -12.79 -12.20
N THR A 12 -25.73 -13.82 -11.43
CA THR A 12 -25.84 -13.79 -9.97
C THR A 12 -24.54 -13.25 -9.39
N VAL A 13 -24.62 -12.13 -8.66
CA VAL A 13 -23.44 -11.57 -7.99
C VAL A 13 -23.19 -12.36 -6.72
N THR A 14 -22.05 -13.04 -6.65
CA THR A 14 -21.63 -13.80 -5.46
C THR A 14 -20.67 -12.97 -4.62
N LEU A 15 -20.94 -12.84 -3.32
CA LEU A 15 -20.04 -12.18 -2.39
C LEU A 15 -19.22 -13.21 -1.60
N ARG A 16 -17.97 -12.86 -1.32
CA ARG A 16 -17.07 -13.62 -0.45
C ARG A 16 -17.44 -13.39 1.03
N ALA A 17 -17.58 -14.47 1.78
CA ALA A 17 -17.61 -14.47 3.24
C ALA A 17 -17.02 -15.75 3.82
N TYR A 18 -17.06 -15.90 5.14
CA TYR A 18 -16.50 -16.98 5.94
C TYR A 18 -17.51 -17.38 7.01
N ARG A 19 -17.53 -18.66 7.40
CA ARG A 19 -18.56 -19.20 8.30
C ARG A 19 -18.21 -19.07 9.78
N CYS A 20 -16.94 -18.84 10.10
CA CYS A 20 -16.44 -18.74 11.46
C CYS A 20 -15.19 -17.85 11.53
N ASP A 21 -14.84 -17.42 12.75
CA ASP A 21 -13.65 -16.60 13.01
C ASP A 21 -12.36 -17.32 12.60
N GLN A 22 -12.31 -18.65 12.69
CA GLN A 22 -11.11 -19.43 12.32
C GLN A 22 -10.78 -19.30 10.82
N ASP A 23 -11.78 -19.41 9.95
CA ASP A 23 -11.60 -19.25 8.49
C ASP A 23 -11.30 -17.78 8.13
N LEU A 24 -11.94 -16.83 8.83
CA LEU A 24 -11.70 -15.40 8.67
C LEU A 24 -10.24 -15.03 9.01
N ILE A 25 -9.72 -15.55 10.12
CA ILE A 25 -8.34 -15.33 10.55
C ILE A 25 -7.34 -16.04 9.62
N ASN A 26 -7.66 -17.26 9.13
CA ASN A 26 -6.83 -17.90 8.11
C ASN A 26 -6.72 -17.03 6.85
N ALA A 27 -7.84 -16.47 6.39
CA ALA A 27 -7.85 -15.54 5.26
C ALA A 27 -7.07 -14.23 5.55
N TYR A 28 -7.09 -13.72 6.78
CA TYR A 28 -6.20 -12.63 7.19
C TYR A 28 -4.73 -13.00 6.96
N TYR A 29 -4.30 -14.20 7.40
CA TYR A 29 -2.92 -14.65 7.23
C TYR A 29 -2.52 -14.87 5.76
N ILE A 30 -3.48 -15.11 4.87
CA ILE A 30 -3.27 -15.24 3.43
C ILE A 30 -3.16 -13.88 2.75
N PHE A 31 -4.15 -13.00 2.94
CA PHE A 31 -4.34 -11.81 2.10
C PHE A 31 -3.82 -10.51 2.72
N ILE A 32 -3.75 -10.43 4.05
CA ILE A 32 -3.45 -9.19 4.78
C ILE A 32 -2.09 -9.28 5.46
N HIS A 33 -1.87 -10.32 6.26
CA HIS A 33 -0.67 -10.48 7.09
C HIS A 33 0.65 -10.33 6.31
N PRO A 34 0.81 -10.85 5.07
CA PRO A 34 2.07 -10.69 4.34
C PRO A 34 2.43 -9.22 4.07
N TYR A 35 1.47 -8.29 4.10
CA TYR A 35 1.71 -6.85 3.86
C TYR A 35 1.47 -6.02 5.10
N PHE A 36 0.70 -6.53 6.05
CA PHE A 36 0.29 -5.82 7.25
C PHE A 36 0.21 -6.78 8.47
N PRO A 37 1.36 -7.28 8.96
CA PRO A 37 1.44 -8.34 9.98
C PRO A 37 1.26 -7.80 11.40
N PHE A 38 0.05 -7.32 11.73
CA PHE A 38 -0.25 -6.82 13.05
C PHE A 38 -0.62 -7.91 14.08
N LEU A 39 -1.08 -9.08 13.64
CA LEU A 39 -1.27 -10.23 14.51
C LEU A 39 0.05 -11.00 14.67
N PRO A 40 0.27 -11.66 15.83
CA PRO A 40 1.42 -12.54 16.03
C PRO A 40 1.31 -13.79 15.12
N PRO A 41 2.32 -14.69 15.12
CA PRO A 41 2.29 -15.88 14.28
C PRO A 41 1.01 -16.71 14.45
N PRO A 42 0.55 -17.41 13.40
CA PRO A 42 -0.68 -18.19 13.46
C PRO A 42 -0.55 -19.33 14.48
N ILE A 43 -1.57 -19.48 15.33
CA ILE A 43 -1.62 -20.52 16.39
C ILE A 43 -1.78 -21.91 15.76
N VAL A 44 -2.51 -21.98 14.64
CA VAL A 44 -2.72 -23.20 13.86
C VAL A 44 -2.04 -23.06 12.50
N PRO A 45 -1.58 -24.17 11.89
CA PRO A 45 -1.05 -24.12 10.53
C PRO A 45 -2.05 -23.51 9.54
N GLN A 46 -1.55 -22.65 8.66
CA GLN A 46 -2.35 -22.09 7.57
C GLN A 46 -2.86 -23.20 6.66
N HIS A 47 -4.05 -23.00 6.12
CA HIS A 47 -4.67 -23.88 5.14
C HIS A 47 -5.20 -23.05 3.97
N GLU A 48 -5.67 -23.70 2.92
CA GLU A 48 -6.27 -23.08 1.75
C GLU A 48 -7.38 -22.08 2.14
N ASP A 49 -7.61 -21.08 1.27
CA ASP A 49 -8.71 -20.14 1.41
C ASP A 49 -10.06 -20.87 1.28
N ARG A 50 -10.96 -20.70 2.25
CA ARG A 50 -12.27 -21.36 2.32
C ARG A 50 -13.44 -20.37 2.33
N PRO A 51 -13.59 -19.53 1.29
CA PRO A 51 -14.68 -18.58 1.24
C PRO A 51 -16.01 -19.28 0.90
N VAL A 52 -17.10 -18.74 1.42
CA VAL A 52 -18.46 -19.13 1.07
C VAL A 52 -19.11 -18.05 0.23
N SER A 53 -19.82 -18.47 -0.81
CA SER A 53 -20.62 -17.61 -1.66
C SER A 53 -21.91 -17.20 -0.96
N LEU A 54 -22.12 -15.89 -0.83
CA LEU A 54 -23.40 -15.34 -0.40
C LEU A 54 -24.18 -14.91 -1.62
N THR A 55 -25.37 -15.51 -1.76
CA THR A 55 -26.36 -15.06 -2.74
C THR A 55 -27.21 -13.99 -2.07
N VAL A 56 -27.09 -12.75 -2.55
CA VAL A 56 -27.88 -11.63 -2.02
C VAL A 56 -29.21 -11.59 -2.78
N PRO A 57 -30.37 -11.64 -2.08
CA PRO A 57 -31.66 -11.39 -2.73
C PRO A 57 -31.69 -9.95 -3.25
N ASP A 58 -32.38 -9.67 -4.37
CA ASP A 58 -32.39 -8.40 -5.14
C ASP A 58 -32.69 -7.09 -4.34
N ALA A 59 -32.84 -7.14 -3.02
CA ALA A 59 -33.00 -6.00 -2.12
C ALA A 59 -31.67 -5.27 -1.83
N GLU A 60 -31.77 -3.98 -1.52
CA GLU A 60 -30.63 -3.16 -1.15
C GLU A 60 -29.88 -3.72 0.08
N PRO A 61 -28.54 -3.58 0.11
CA PRO A 61 -27.71 -4.08 1.20
C PRO A 61 -28.06 -3.39 2.52
N SER A 62 -28.49 -4.17 3.52
CA SER A 62 -28.82 -3.67 4.86
C SER A 62 -27.93 -4.32 5.93
N ARG A 63 -27.77 -3.64 7.07
CA ARG A 63 -27.02 -4.19 8.23
C ARG A 63 -27.61 -5.51 8.74
N SER A 64 -28.92 -5.73 8.60
CA SER A 64 -29.58 -6.99 8.99
C SER A 64 -29.24 -8.16 8.07
N CYS A 65 -28.70 -7.87 6.88
CA CYS A 65 -28.24 -8.86 5.91
C CYS A 65 -26.73 -9.09 5.99
N LEU A 66 -26.01 -8.45 6.92
CA LEU A 66 -24.60 -8.74 7.14
C LEU A 66 -24.48 -10.21 7.59
N PRO A 67 -23.71 -11.03 6.87
CA PRO A 67 -23.38 -12.37 7.31
C PRO A 67 -22.83 -12.31 8.73
N SER A 68 -23.34 -13.18 9.62
CA SER A 68 -22.85 -13.28 11.00
C SER A 68 -21.46 -13.89 11.00
N MET A 69 -20.44 -13.08 10.72
CA MET A 69 -19.05 -13.53 10.57
C MET A 69 -18.32 -13.47 11.90
N SER A 70 -18.24 -12.27 12.47
CA SER A 70 -17.60 -12.00 13.76
C SER A 70 -18.35 -10.88 14.48
N ARG A 71 -18.39 -10.93 15.81
CA ARG A 71 -18.88 -9.82 16.65
C ARG A 71 -17.77 -8.87 17.08
N SER A 72 -16.51 -9.25 16.83
CA SER A 72 -15.34 -8.45 17.14
C SER A 72 -15.22 -7.25 16.19
N PRO A 73 -14.93 -6.03 16.69
CA PRO A 73 -14.62 -4.88 15.85
C PRO A 73 -13.47 -5.15 14.85
N LEU A 74 -12.42 -5.85 15.29
CA LEU A 74 -11.30 -6.22 14.43
C LEU A 74 -11.72 -7.22 13.34
N GLY A 75 -12.56 -8.20 13.69
CA GLY A 75 -13.05 -9.21 12.75
C GLY A 75 -13.90 -8.58 11.65
N LEU A 76 -14.75 -7.62 12.03
CA LEU A 76 -15.53 -6.81 11.10
C LEU A 76 -14.63 -5.94 10.20
N ALA A 77 -13.56 -5.36 10.73
CA ALA A 77 -12.59 -4.60 9.93
C ALA A 77 -11.83 -5.49 8.93
N ILE A 78 -11.45 -6.71 9.33
CA ILE A 78 -10.85 -7.72 8.45
C ILE A 78 -11.85 -8.12 7.36
N ALA A 79 -13.10 -8.39 7.72
CA ALA A 79 -14.16 -8.74 6.78
C ALA A 79 -14.44 -7.61 5.77
N ALA A 80 -14.37 -6.34 6.19
CA ALA A 80 -14.53 -5.17 5.32
C ALA A 80 -13.51 -5.17 4.17
N ILE A 81 -12.28 -5.59 4.42
CA ILE A 81 -11.24 -5.70 3.39
C ILE A 81 -11.44 -6.97 2.56
N LEU A 82 -11.64 -8.11 3.22
CA LEU A 82 -11.67 -9.40 2.54
C LEU A 82 -12.86 -9.55 1.59
N ILE A 83 -14.03 -8.97 1.89
CA ILE A 83 -15.21 -9.02 1.00
C ILE A 83 -15.00 -8.29 -0.32
N LEU A 84 -14.05 -7.36 -0.38
CA LEU A 84 -13.67 -6.73 -1.64
C LEU A 84 -12.99 -7.74 -2.56
N ILE A 85 -12.29 -8.74 -2.04
CA ILE A 85 -11.63 -9.77 -2.85
C ILE A 85 -12.70 -10.67 -3.51
N PRO A 86 -12.68 -10.84 -4.84
CA PRO A 86 -13.70 -11.63 -5.52
C PRO A 86 -13.60 -13.12 -5.21
N MET A 87 -14.70 -13.84 -5.46
CA MET A 87 -14.71 -15.29 -5.40
C MET A 87 -13.82 -15.88 -6.51
N PRO A 88 -13.05 -16.95 -6.24
CA PRO A 88 -12.18 -17.57 -7.24
C PRO A 88 -12.94 -18.09 -8.48
N GLU A 89 -14.23 -18.40 -8.31
CA GLU A 89 -15.11 -18.97 -9.34
C GLU A 89 -15.77 -17.90 -10.23
N ASP A 90 -15.72 -16.62 -9.86
CA ASP A 90 -16.33 -15.54 -10.66
C ASP A 90 -15.47 -15.26 -11.90
N ALA A 91 -16.01 -15.56 -13.08
CA ALA A 91 -15.33 -15.37 -14.35
C ALA A 91 -15.15 -13.89 -14.73
N ASN A 92 -15.99 -12.98 -14.22
CA ASN A 92 -15.90 -11.55 -14.51
C ASN A 92 -16.17 -10.70 -13.26
N PRO A 93 -15.25 -10.73 -12.28
CA PRO A 93 -15.48 -10.10 -10.99
C PRO A 93 -15.46 -8.58 -11.04
N MET A 94 -14.78 -8.00 -12.03
CA MET A 94 -14.59 -6.55 -12.12
C MET A 94 -15.75 -5.82 -12.78
N ARG A 95 -16.81 -6.52 -13.21
CA ARG A 95 -18.04 -5.91 -13.74
C ARG A 95 -18.65 -4.94 -12.73
N GLU A 96 -19.15 -3.81 -13.23
CA GLU A 96 -19.68 -2.74 -12.40
C GLU A 96 -20.69 -3.19 -11.32
N PRO A 97 -21.69 -4.05 -11.59
CA PRO A 97 -22.62 -4.48 -10.55
C PRO A 97 -21.97 -5.32 -9.43
N ALA A 98 -21.01 -6.20 -9.77
CA ALA A 98 -20.31 -7.01 -8.77
C ALA A 98 -19.37 -6.16 -7.91
N SER A 99 -18.67 -5.22 -8.55
CA SER A 99 -17.83 -4.25 -7.86
C SER A 99 -18.66 -3.33 -6.96
N LYS A 100 -19.83 -2.83 -7.41
CA LYS A 100 -20.74 -2.02 -6.58
C LYS A 100 -21.25 -2.78 -5.36
N LEU A 101 -21.68 -4.03 -5.54
CA LEU A 101 -22.22 -4.81 -4.43
C LEU A 101 -21.17 -5.11 -3.35
N ARG A 102 -19.96 -5.53 -3.75
CA ARG A 102 -18.85 -5.74 -2.81
C ARG A 102 -18.52 -4.47 -2.03
N ARG A 103 -18.53 -3.31 -2.69
CA ARG A 103 -18.33 -1.99 -2.06
C ARG A 103 -19.37 -1.70 -1.00
N SER A 104 -20.66 -1.89 -1.30
CA SER A 104 -21.72 -1.60 -0.36
C SER A 104 -21.63 -2.47 0.91
N TYR A 105 -21.38 -3.77 0.76
CA TYR A 105 -21.20 -4.65 1.92
C TYR A 105 -19.91 -4.37 2.70
N SER A 106 -18.82 -4.05 1.99
CA SER A 106 -17.57 -3.61 2.59
C SER A 106 -17.76 -2.37 3.47
N GLU A 107 -18.54 -1.39 3.00
CA GLU A 107 -18.88 -0.20 3.78
C GLU A 107 -19.73 -0.55 5.01
N LEU A 108 -20.71 -1.45 4.89
CA LEU A 108 -21.49 -1.91 6.04
C LEU A 108 -20.61 -2.57 7.11
N TYR A 109 -19.65 -3.41 6.71
CA TYR A 109 -18.67 -3.99 7.63
C TYR A 109 -17.78 -2.94 8.29
N ALA A 110 -17.26 -1.98 7.53
CA ALA A 110 -16.41 -0.91 8.06
C ALA A 110 -17.17 -0.03 9.08
N GLN A 111 -18.44 0.28 8.81
CA GLN A 111 -19.28 1.02 9.74
C GLN A 111 -19.63 0.21 11.00
N ALA A 112 -19.90 -1.09 10.86
CA ALA A 112 -20.15 -1.97 11.99
C ALA A 112 -18.91 -2.14 12.87
N ALA A 113 -17.72 -2.28 12.26
CA ALA A 113 -16.44 -2.33 12.95
C ALA A 113 -16.20 -1.04 13.76
N LEU A 114 -16.43 0.13 13.15
CA LEU A 114 -16.25 1.40 13.83
C LEU A 114 -17.23 1.58 15.00
N ALA A 115 -18.52 1.27 14.80
CA ALA A 115 -19.50 1.32 15.88
C ALA A 115 -19.15 0.35 17.01
N GLY A 116 -18.61 -0.83 16.68
CA GLY A 116 -18.10 -1.78 17.66
C GLY A 116 -16.89 -1.25 18.44
N VAL A 117 -15.97 -0.52 17.79
CA VAL A 117 -14.86 0.18 18.45
C VAL A 117 -15.39 1.22 19.43
N GLU A 118 -16.32 2.07 19.00
CA GLU A 118 -16.90 3.14 19.84
C GLU A 118 -17.62 2.54 21.06
N SER A 119 -18.48 1.53 20.85
CA SER A 119 -19.16 0.80 21.93
C SER A 119 -18.19 0.15 22.90
N PHE A 120 -17.11 -0.46 22.39
CA PHE A 120 -16.10 -1.10 23.23
C PHE A 120 -15.37 -0.07 24.11
N LEU A 121 -14.95 1.06 23.53
CA LEU A 121 -14.24 2.10 24.27
C LEU A 121 -15.16 2.73 25.34
N ASP A 122 -16.43 3.00 25.01
CA ASP A 122 -17.41 3.51 25.96
C ASP A 122 -17.60 2.53 27.13
N GLU A 123 -17.88 1.24 26.86
CA GLU A 123 -18.05 0.23 27.90
C GLU A 123 -16.81 0.09 28.79
N TYR A 124 -15.62 0.18 28.18
CA TYR A 124 -14.35 0.06 28.88
C TYR A 124 -14.07 1.26 29.81
N GLU A 125 -14.43 2.47 29.38
CA GLU A 125 -14.36 3.68 30.22
C GLU A 125 -15.29 3.57 31.44
N HIS A 126 -16.50 3.03 31.28
CA HIS A 126 -17.49 2.89 32.35
C HIS A 126 -17.12 1.83 33.40
N MET A 127 -16.27 0.85 33.07
CA MET A 127 -15.76 -0.15 34.02
C MET A 127 -14.76 0.42 35.07
N GLY A 128 -14.52 1.73 35.09
CA GLY A 128 -13.72 2.39 36.13
C GLY A 128 -12.22 2.12 36.04
N THR A 129 -11.77 1.51 34.95
CA THR A 129 -10.34 1.23 34.65
C THR A 129 -9.78 2.23 33.63
N ALA A 130 -10.36 3.42 33.56
CA ALA A 130 -9.98 4.50 32.65
C ALA A 130 -8.45 4.63 32.58
N PHE A 131 -7.88 4.12 31.48
CA PHE A 131 -6.51 4.29 30.99
C PHE A 131 -5.48 4.66 32.06
N SER A 132 -5.47 3.92 33.18
CA SER A 132 -4.40 4.05 34.14
C SER A 132 -3.15 3.66 33.38
N SER A 133 -2.15 4.53 33.37
CA SER A 133 -0.85 4.25 32.76
C SER A 133 -0.19 2.98 33.30
N ASP A 134 -0.75 2.40 34.38
CA ASP A 134 -0.35 1.20 35.09
C ASP A 134 -1.20 -0.06 34.76
N MET A 135 -1.97 -0.05 33.65
CA MET A 135 -2.77 -1.22 33.23
C MET A 135 -1.87 -2.40 32.83
N ASP A 136 -1.91 -3.47 33.62
CA ASP A 136 -1.22 -4.73 33.32
C ASP A 136 -1.96 -5.53 32.24
N LEU A 137 -1.59 -5.29 30.97
CA LEU A 137 -2.14 -6.00 29.80
C LEU A 137 -1.94 -7.52 29.85
N SER A 138 -1.03 -8.04 30.69
CA SER A 138 -0.85 -9.49 30.85
C SER A 138 -2.02 -10.17 31.56
N ARG A 139 -2.83 -9.40 32.29
CA ARG A 139 -4.03 -9.87 33.01
C ARG A 139 -5.33 -9.55 32.29
N ALA A 140 -5.26 -8.88 31.15
CA ALA A 140 -6.43 -8.53 30.38
C ALA A 140 -7.13 -9.78 29.81
N PRO A 141 -8.46 -9.75 29.62
CA PRO A 141 -9.15 -10.80 28.89
C PRO A 141 -8.57 -10.94 27.47
N GLN A 142 -8.59 -12.15 26.93
CA GLN A 142 -8.12 -12.45 25.59
C GLN A 142 -9.16 -12.07 24.54
N SER A 143 -8.69 -11.71 23.34
CA SER A 143 -9.57 -11.50 22.19
C SER A 143 -10.27 -12.81 21.81
N PRO A 144 -11.58 -12.77 21.49
CA PRO A 144 -12.30 -13.94 20.99
C PRO A 144 -11.81 -14.38 19.61
N LEU A 145 -11.18 -13.50 18.84
CA LEU A 145 -10.61 -13.81 17.53
C LEU A 145 -9.28 -14.55 17.60
N GLN A 146 -8.44 -14.18 18.57
CA GLN A 146 -7.11 -14.72 18.72
C GLN A 146 -6.67 -14.68 20.18
N SER A 147 -6.48 -15.86 20.77
CA SER A 147 -6.15 -16.00 22.19
C SER A 147 -4.81 -15.39 22.58
N SER A 148 -3.89 -15.21 21.63
CA SER A 148 -2.58 -14.55 21.83
C SER A 148 -2.65 -13.01 21.73
N LEU A 149 -3.84 -12.42 21.63
CA LEU A 149 -4.05 -10.97 21.58
C LEU A 149 -4.84 -10.52 22.82
N PRO A 150 -4.33 -9.56 23.62
CA PRO A 150 -5.12 -8.93 24.67
C PRO A 150 -6.32 -8.17 24.09
N LEU A 151 -7.52 -8.38 24.63
CA LEU A 151 -8.76 -7.76 24.16
C LEU A 151 -8.69 -6.22 24.08
N PRO A 152 -8.06 -5.48 25.04
CA PRO A 152 -7.98 -4.02 24.94
C PRO A 152 -7.18 -3.50 23.75
N VAL A 153 -6.33 -4.33 23.12
CA VAL A 153 -5.54 -3.95 21.94
C VAL A 153 -6.35 -4.02 20.65
N GLU A 154 -7.46 -4.75 20.66
CA GLU A 154 -8.30 -5.00 19.49
C GLU A 154 -8.86 -3.72 18.81
N PRO A 155 -9.35 -2.71 19.54
CA PRO A 155 -9.79 -1.44 18.94
C PRO A 155 -8.68 -0.69 18.20
N VAL A 156 -7.45 -0.73 18.73
CA VAL A 156 -6.27 -0.10 18.10
C VAL A 156 -5.98 -0.74 16.74
N LEU A 157 -6.03 -2.06 16.68
CA LEU A 157 -5.81 -2.82 15.44
C LEU A 157 -6.95 -2.60 14.44
N ALA A 158 -8.20 -2.60 14.91
CA ALA A 158 -9.37 -2.31 14.09
C ALA A 158 -9.29 -0.89 13.48
N LEU A 159 -8.96 0.12 14.28
CA LEU A 159 -8.80 1.51 13.81
C LEU A 159 -7.68 1.66 12.78
N THR A 160 -6.55 0.99 12.99
CA THR A 160 -5.44 1.00 12.04
C THR A 160 -5.84 0.35 10.70
N LEU A 161 -6.57 -0.76 10.74
CA LEU A 161 -7.07 -1.42 9.53
C LEU A 161 -8.14 -0.59 8.82
N LEU A 162 -9.02 0.08 9.58
CA LEU A 162 -10.00 1.04 9.05
C LEU A 162 -9.32 2.26 8.43
N ALA A 163 -8.18 2.72 8.96
CA ALA A 163 -7.39 3.79 8.35
C ALA A 163 -6.88 3.37 6.97
N ILE A 164 -6.37 2.14 6.83
CA ILE A 164 -6.00 1.57 5.53
C ILE A 164 -7.21 1.50 4.62
N TYR A 165 -8.34 0.99 5.10
CA TYR A 165 -9.59 0.91 4.34
C TYR A 165 -10.04 2.27 3.79
N GLU A 166 -10.09 3.31 4.63
CA GLU A 166 -10.46 4.67 4.20
C GLU A 166 -9.53 5.21 3.12
N TYR A 167 -8.25 4.84 3.16
CA TYR A 167 -7.28 5.22 2.15
C TYR A 167 -7.42 4.44 0.85
N VAL A 168 -7.41 3.10 0.91
CA VAL A 168 -7.32 2.27 -0.29
C VAL A 168 -8.66 2.08 -1.00
N GLN A 169 -9.73 1.94 -0.21
CA GLN A 169 -11.06 1.70 -0.76
C GLN A 169 -11.78 3.01 -1.03
N ARG A 170 -11.73 3.97 -0.11
CA ARG A 170 -12.51 5.21 -0.23
C ARG A 170 -11.75 6.43 -0.75
N SER A 171 -10.43 6.32 -0.94
CA SER A 171 -9.55 7.47 -1.26
C SER A 171 -9.75 8.67 -0.32
N ASN A 172 -10.17 8.43 0.92
CA ASN A 172 -10.49 9.47 1.89
C ASN A 172 -9.35 9.69 2.88
N VAL A 173 -8.37 10.50 2.47
CA VAL A 173 -7.18 10.81 3.27
C VAL A 173 -7.53 11.48 4.61
N ALA A 174 -8.58 12.31 4.64
CA ALA A 174 -9.01 12.99 5.86
C ALA A 174 -9.55 11.99 6.90
N LYS A 175 -10.43 11.08 6.48
CA LYS A 175 -10.94 10.01 7.36
C LYS A 175 -9.84 9.03 7.74
N MET A 176 -8.98 8.61 6.81
CA MET A 176 -7.82 7.79 7.14
C MET A 176 -6.98 8.43 8.25
N ARG A 177 -6.67 9.73 8.14
CA ARG A 177 -5.89 10.44 9.15
C ARG A 177 -6.61 10.51 10.49
N ALA A 178 -7.92 10.76 10.47
CA ALA A 178 -8.74 10.76 11.68
C ALA A 178 -8.69 9.39 12.39
N ARG A 179 -8.84 8.29 11.65
CA ARG A 179 -8.76 6.92 12.20
C ARG A 179 -7.37 6.56 12.70
N ALA A 180 -6.32 6.92 11.96
CA ALA A 180 -4.94 6.70 12.39
C ALA A 180 -4.59 7.49 13.67
N ASN A 181 -5.05 8.74 13.77
CA ASN A 181 -4.88 9.53 14.98
C ASN A 181 -5.67 8.96 16.16
N GLN A 182 -6.89 8.48 15.92
CA GLN A 182 -7.68 7.79 16.95
C GLN A 182 -6.95 6.53 17.45
N ALA A 183 -6.41 5.71 16.53
CA ALA A 183 -5.60 4.54 16.88
C ALA A 183 -4.38 4.92 17.73
N LEU A 184 -3.69 6.01 17.38
CA LEU A 184 -2.55 6.52 18.13
C LEU A 184 -2.92 6.96 19.54
N THR A 185 -3.99 7.74 19.68
CA THR A 185 -4.48 8.17 20.99
C THR A 185 -4.84 6.96 21.84
N THR A 186 -5.65 6.03 21.33
CA THR A 186 -6.01 4.80 22.06
C THR A 186 -4.80 3.95 22.43
N ALA A 187 -3.79 3.83 21.55
CA ALA A 187 -2.56 3.09 21.84
C ALA A 187 -1.70 3.76 22.92
N MET A 188 -1.67 5.10 22.94
CA MET A 188 -0.99 5.87 23.98
C MET A 188 -1.68 5.74 25.32
N ASP A 189 -3.01 5.78 25.34
CA ASP A 189 -3.82 5.63 26.55
C ASP A 189 -3.68 4.22 27.15
N LEU A 190 -3.46 3.20 26.32
CA LEU A 190 -3.13 1.83 26.74
C LEU A 190 -1.64 1.62 27.08
N SER A 191 -0.81 2.68 27.05
CA SER A 191 0.63 2.60 27.32
C SER A 191 1.38 1.56 26.47
N LEU A 192 0.94 1.29 25.23
CA LEU A 192 1.58 0.26 24.39
C LEU A 192 3.07 0.56 24.11
N HIS A 193 3.43 1.84 24.16
CA HIS A 193 4.79 2.35 23.99
C HIS A 193 5.76 1.98 25.11
N THR A 194 5.28 1.72 26.33
CA THR A 194 6.11 1.31 27.50
C THR A 194 5.95 -0.16 27.87
N ALA A 195 4.84 -0.79 27.46
CA ALA A 195 4.48 -2.17 27.75
C ALA A 195 5.48 -3.22 27.20
N SER A 196 6.42 -2.82 26.35
CA SER A 196 7.42 -3.69 25.72
C SER A 196 8.56 -4.17 26.64
N SER A 197 8.65 -3.64 27.86
CA SER A 197 9.75 -3.90 28.81
C SER A 197 9.58 -5.18 29.64
N VAL A 198 8.38 -5.77 29.70
CA VAL A 198 8.09 -6.99 30.46
C VAL A 198 7.87 -8.16 29.50
N SER A 199 8.63 -9.25 29.65
CA SER A 199 8.48 -10.46 28.84
C SER A 199 7.18 -11.20 29.22
N SER A 200 6.09 -10.91 28.49
CA SER A 200 4.83 -11.66 28.55
C SER A 200 4.57 -12.41 27.24
N ASP A 201 3.70 -13.41 27.29
CA ASP A 201 3.23 -14.17 26.12
C ASP A 201 2.56 -13.27 25.05
N TYR A 202 2.13 -12.07 25.45
CA TYR A 202 1.47 -11.08 24.58
C TYR A 202 2.41 -9.97 24.08
N SER A 203 3.68 -10.00 24.49
CA SER A 203 4.63 -8.92 24.21
C SER A 203 4.86 -8.71 22.71
N ASP A 204 4.76 -9.77 21.89
CA ASP A 204 4.84 -9.66 20.43
C ASP A 204 3.62 -8.93 19.84
N ALA A 205 2.40 -9.31 20.24
CA ALA A 205 1.17 -8.68 19.76
C ALA A 205 1.11 -7.18 20.13
N ILE A 206 1.53 -6.82 21.34
CA ILE A 206 1.61 -5.42 21.81
C ILE A 206 2.63 -4.64 20.98
N ARG A 207 3.82 -5.19 20.75
CA ARG A 207 4.85 -4.54 19.91
C ARG A 207 4.31 -4.33 18.50
N ARG A 208 3.75 -5.36 17.86
CA ARG A 208 3.18 -5.26 16.52
C ARG A 208 2.10 -4.18 16.46
N ALA A 209 1.17 -4.15 17.41
CA ALA A 209 0.15 -3.10 17.49
C ALA A 209 0.75 -1.70 17.60
N TRP A 210 1.75 -1.49 18.46
CA TRP A 210 2.43 -0.21 18.63
C TRP A 210 3.17 0.23 17.36
N TRP A 211 3.98 -0.65 16.75
CA TRP A 211 4.74 -0.34 15.54
C TRP A 211 3.83 -0.02 14.35
N MET A 212 2.66 -0.64 14.27
CA MET A 212 1.68 -0.38 13.19
C MET A 212 0.97 0.96 13.32
N VAL A 213 0.86 1.48 14.54
CA VAL A 213 0.36 2.82 14.82
C VAL A 213 1.45 3.89 14.57
N LEU A 214 2.71 3.54 14.79
CA LEU A 214 3.87 4.43 14.77
C LEU A 214 4.45 4.76 13.38
N THR A 215 3.66 4.91 12.33
CA THR A 215 4.18 5.38 11.02
C THR A 215 4.49 6.89 10.98
N ARG A 216 4.71 7.55 12.13
CA ARG A 216 5.03 8.97 12.18
C ARG A 216 6.01 9.26 13.31
N GLU A 217 7.30 9.26 12.99
CA GLU A 217 8.30 9.78 13.91
C GLU A 217 8.27 11.31 13.98
N ARG A 218 8.35 11.80 15.21
CA ARG A 218 8.62 13.20 15.55
C ARG A 218 10.13 13.41 15.41
N VAL A 219 10.54 14.12 14.37
CA VAL A 219 11.91 14.64 14.33
C VAL A 219 11.96 15.91 15.18
N GLU A 220 12.48 15.80 16.39
CA GLU A 220 12.95 16.96 17.16
C GLU A 220 14.45 17.15 16.90
N SER A 221 14.84 18.30 16.35
CA SER A 221 16.10 18.95 16.73
C SER A 221 16.19 20.37 16.16
N ARG A 222 16.90 21.21 16.92
CA ARG A 222 17.17 22.63 16.68
C ARG A 222 17.89 22.84 15.34
N LEU A 223 17.41 23.80 14.55
CA LEU A 223 17.72 23.95 13.12
C LEU A 223 19.17 24.42 12.84
N PRO A 224 19.98 23.64 12.10
CA PRO A 224 21.02 24.18 11.21
C PRO A 224 20.38 24.74 9.93
N SER A 225 21.16 25.26 8.96
CA SER A 225 20.59 25.78 7.71
C SER A 225 19.75 24.73 6.96
N LEU A 226 18.78 25.14 6.13
CA LEU A 226 17.97 24.20 5.34
C LEU A 226 18.84 23.29 4.44
N ARG A 227 19.95 23.84 3.93
CA ARG A 227 20.97 23.08 3.19
C ARG A 227 21.53 21.93 4.01
N ASP A 228 21.94 22.19 5.25
CA ASP A 228 22.50 21.17 6.14
C ASP A 228 21.46 20.11 6.50
N GLN A 229 20.20 20.50 6.63
CA GLN A 229 19.10 19.56 6.89
C GLN A 229 18.88 18.61 5.70
N ILE A 230 18.87 19.14 4.46
CA ILE A 230 18.76 18.32 3.25
C ILE A 230 19.93 17.34 3.16
N GLN A 231 21.16 17.82 3.39
CA GLN A 231 22.35 16.97 3.34
C GLN A 231 22.30 15.86 4.39
N LYS A 232 21.99 16.20 5.65
CA LYS A 232 21.87 15.22 6.74
C LYS A 232 20.78 14.20 6.47
N LEU A 233 19.65 14.64 5.91
CA LEU A 233 18.54 13.75 5.57
C LEU A 233 18.92 12.77 4.44
N ASP A 234 19.57 13.22 3.36
CA ASP A 234 20.03 12.30 2.31
C ASP A 234 21.06 11.29 2.84
N THR A 235 22.02 11.75 3.67
CA THR A 235 23.00 10.86 4.31
C THR A 235 22.31 9.81 5.17
N PHE A 236 21.36 10.21 6.03
CA PHE A 236 20.60 9.28 6.86
C PHE A 236 19.81 8.27 6.02
N ILE A 237 19.13 8.72 4.97
CA ILE A 237 18.40 7.84 4.05
C ILE A 237 19.35 6.83 3.39
N CYS A 238 20.57 7.25 3.01
CA CYS A 238 21.58 6.36 2.43
C CYS A 238 22.09 5.32 3.43
N GLU A 239 22.31 5.71 4.69
CA GLU A 239 22.74 4.80 5.75
C GLU A 239 21.69 3.71 6.00
N VAL A 240 20.42 4.12 6.13
CA VAL A 240 19.29 3.20 6.30
C VAL A 240 19.10 2.30 5.07
N ALA A 241 19.30 2.83 3.85
CA ALA A 241 19.28 2.03 2.63
C ALA A 241 20.37 0.95 2.63
N ALA A 242 21.60 1.33 2.99
CA ALA A 242 22.74 0.43 3.05
C ALA A 242 22.54 -0.66 4.12
N GLU A 243 21.94 -0.31 5.25
CA GLU A 243 21.57 -1.27 6.29
C GLU A 243 20.51 -2.26 5.79
N ALA A 244 19.44 -1.77 5.16
CA ALA A 244 18.39 -2.62 4.57
C ALA A 244 18.93 -3.55 3.46
N ASP A 245 19.95 -3.12 2.71
CA ASP A 245 20.62 -3.94 1.69
C ASP A 245 21.49 -5.08 2.26
N ARG A 246 22.01 -4.93 3.49
CA ARG A 246 22.74 -6.02 4.18
C ARG A 246 21.81 -7.17 4.56
N PHE A 247 20.58 -6.84 4.96
CA PHE A 247 19.56 -7.82 5.27
C PHE A 247 18.88 -8.30 3.99
N ARG A 248 19.52 -9.16 3.20
CA ARG A 248 18.76 -9.91 2.19
C ARG A 248 17.92 -10.96 2.92
N CYS A 249 16.60 -10.81 2.91
CA CYS A 249 15.68 -11.81 3.44
C CYS A 249 15.76 -13.08 2.58
N VAL A 250 16.80 -13.88 2.77
CA VAL A 250 17.00 -15.21 2.19
C VAL A 250 16.56 -16.20 3.25
N THR A 251 15.26 -16.25 3.51
CA THR A 251 14.69 -17.28 4.36
C THR A 251 14.28 -18.45 3.48
N ASN A 252 14.91 -19.61 3.67
CA ASN A 252 14.42 -20.90 3.15
C ASN A 252 13.16 -21.38 3.91
N TYR A 253 12.64 -20.55 4.82
CA TYR A 253 11.47 -20.81 5.62
C TYR A 253 10.21 -20.48 4.80
N SER A 254 9.19 -21.32 4.95
CA SER A 254 7.86 -21.15 4.37
C SER A 254 6.85 -20.81 5.47
N GLY A 255 5.77 -20.12 5.12
CA GLY A 255 4.65 -19.78 6.01
C GLY A 255 4.49 -18.28 6.25
N ALA A 256 3.39 -17.91 6.90
CA ALA A 256 2.94 -16.52 7.11
C ALA A 256 4.05 -15.55 7.52
N GLU A 257 4.85 -15.90 8.53
CA GLU A 257 5.89 -15.03 9.07
C GLU A 257 7.09 -14.87 8.13
N ALA A 258 7.42 -15.91 7.36
CA ALA A 258 8.47 -15.82 6.36
C ALA A 258 8.03 -14.93 5.19
N ASP A 259 6.76 -15.04 4.77
CA ASP A 259 6.17 -14.18 3.74
C ASP A 259 6.07 -12.73 4.20
N ALA A 260 5.58 -12.50 5.43
CA ALA A 260 5.53 -11.19 6.06
C ALA A 260 6.92 -10.57 6.18
N SER A 261 7.93 -11.31 6.64
CA SER A 261 9.31 -10.82 6.75
C SER A 261 9.89 -10.40 5.40
N ARG A 262 9.69 -11.21 4.35
CA ARG A 262 10.17 -10.91 2.99
C ARG A 262 9.50 -9.65 2.42
N ASN A 263 8.19 -9.56 2.58
CA ASN A 263 7.42 -8.42 2.09
C ASN A 263 7.69 -7.15 2.89
N LEU A 264 7.81 -7.21 4.21
CA LEU A 264 8.18 -6.08 5.05
C LEU A 264 9.56 -5.54 4.65
N TRP A 265 10.55 -6.42 4.42
CA TRP A 265 11.85 -5.99 3.89
C TRP A 265 11.71 -5.27 2.54
N ALA A 266 10.95 -5.84 1.61
CA ALA A 266 10.72 -5.26 0.30
C ALA A 266 10.02 -3.89 0.40
N MET A 267 8.98 -3.78 1.24
CA MET A 267 8.25 -2.54 1.52
C MET A 267 9.13 -1.48 2.17
N SER A 268 9.96 -1.85 3.14
CA SER A 268 10.94 -0.95 3.76
C SER A 268 11.90 -0.37 2.72
N ARG A 269 12.40 -1.19 1.79
CA ARG A 269 13.22 -0.70 0.66
C ARG A 269 12.45 0.29 -0.21
N ALA A 270 11.19 -0.01 -0.55
CA ALA A 270 10.36 0.92 -1.32
C ALA A 270 10.14 2.23 -0.58
N LEU A 271 9.89 2.22 0.74
CA LEU A 271 9.75 3.43 1.56
C LEU A 271 11.02 4.27 1.59
N ILE A 272 12.17 3.64 1.85
CA ILE A 272 13.48 4.33 1.91
C ILE A 272 13.76 5.04 0.57
N HIS A 273 13.60 4.33 -0.54
CA HIS A 273 13.82 4.92 -1.86
C HIS A 273 12.73 5.92 -2.26
N THR A 274 11.51 5.78 -1.77
CA THR A 274 10.45 6.78 -1.97
C THR A 274 10.76 8.07 -1.22
N SER A 275 11.28 7.99 0.01
CA SER A 275 11.76 9.14 0.77
C SER A 275 12.91 9.84 0.03
N ARG A 276 13.87 9.08 -0.48
CA ARG A 276 14.99 9.63 -1.27
C ARG A 276 14.50 10.30 -2.56
N LEU A 277 13.58 9.65 -3.27
CA LEU A 277 12.96 10.19 -4.47
C LEU A 277 12.23 11.49 -4.17
N LYS A 278 11.43 11.56 -3.08
CA LYS A 278 10.73 12.78 -2.66
C LYS A 278 11.68 13.93 -2.32
N LEU A 279 12.85 13.64 -1.73
CA LEU A 279 13.87 14.63 -1.42
C LEU A 279 14.47 15.23 -2.71
N HIS A 280 14.83 14.39 -3.68
CA HIS A 280 15.57 14.83 -4.88
C HIS A 280 14.69 15.25 -6.06
N ARG A 281 13.43 14.79 -6.15
CA ARG A 281 12.56 15.06 -7.31
C ARG A 281 12.32 16.55 -7.54
N PHE A 282 12.31 17.36 -6.48
CA PHE A 282 12.18 18.81 -6.58
C PHE A 282 13.36 19.41 -7.36
N ARG A 283 14.60 19.02 -7.02
CA ARG A 283 15.79 19.51 -7.71
C ARG A 283 16.00 18.85 -9.08
N ALA A 284 15.57 17.60 -9.27
CA ALA A 284 15.75 16.84 -10.50
C ALA A 284 14.85 17.29 -11.66
N PHE A 285 13.64 17.76 -11.36
CA PHE A 285 12.58 17.98 -12.35
C PHE A 285 11.99 19.40 -12.28
N LEU A 286 12.84 20.41 -12.02
CA LEU A 286 12.43 21.82 -11.84
C LEU A 286 11.65 22.39 -13.03
N ASP A 287 11.92 21.92 -14.25
CA ASP A 287 11.30 22.40 -15.49
C ASP A 287 9.87 21.88 -15.71
N HIS A 288 9.50 20.82 -14.99
CA HIS A 288 8.19 20.19 -15.04
C HIS A 288 7.71 19.94 -13.61
N PRO A 289 7.44 21.00 -12.82
CA PRO A 289 6.89 20.82 -11.50
C PRO A 289 5.42 20.42 -11.66
N ILE A 290 5.18 19.13 -11.87
CA ILE A 290 3.85 18.57 -11.74
C ILE A 290 3.61 18.62 -10.23
N PHE A 291 2.97 19.69 -9.77
CA PHE A 291 2.59 19.80 -8.38
C PHE A 291 1.46 18.84 -8.14
N LEU A 292 1.78 17.95 -7.24
CA LEU A 292 1.06 16.76 -6.97
C LEU A 292 -0.05 17.15 -5.91
N ALA A 293 -1.38 17.23 -6.17
CA ALA A 293 -2.51 17.48 -5.25
C ALA A 293 -3.85 16.76 -5.57
N ASP A 294 -4.19 15.68 -4.84
CA ASP A 294 -5.54 15.11 -4.53
C ASP A 294 -5.52 13.63 -4.05
N HIS A 295 -4.47 12.86 -4.34
CA HIS A 295 -4.20 11.56 -3.70
C HIS A 295 -2.79 11.56 -3.12
N CYS A 296 -2.63 11.63 -1.79
CA CYS A 296 -1.31 11.78 -1.15
C CYS A 296 -0.53 13.04 -1.57
N ASP A 297 -1.23 14.16 -1.80
CA ASP A 297 -0.65 15.33 -2.47
C ASP A 297 -0.10 14.92 -3.88
N LEU A 298 -0.96 14.38 -4.77
CA LEU A 298 -0.81 14.08 -6.23
C LEU A 298 -2.08 14.45 -7.02
N PRO A 299 -2.18 15.39 -8.03
CA PRO A 299 -3.45 15.64 -8.63
C PRO A 299 -3.72 14.45 -9.48
N SER A 300 -4.99 14.38 -9.80
CA SER A 300 -5.46 13.75 -11.01
C SER A 300 -4.36 13.84 -12.08
N ILE A 301 -3.75 12.71 -12.42
CA ILE A 301 -2.81 12.54 -13.54
C ILE A 301 -3.44 13.04 -14.87
N ASN A 302 -4.76 13.27 -14.90
CA ASN A 302 -5.49 13.98 -15.96
C ASN A 302 -5.04 15.43 -16.22
N THR A 303 -4.20 16.04 -15.37
CA THR A 303 -3.61 17.37 -15.63
C THR A 303 -2.18 17.32 -16.18
N VAL A 304 -1.63 16.14 -16.48
CA VAL A 304 -0.28 16.03 -17.07
C VAL A 304 -0.33 16.31 -18.56
N GLU A 305 -0.41 17.59 -18.93
CA GLU A 305 -0.16 18.06 -20.29
C GLU A 305 1.35 17.92 -20.60
N PHE A 306 1.80 16.71 -20.97
CA PHE A 306 3.15 16.48 -21.52
C PHE A 306 3.46 17.33 -22.77
N SER A 307 2.43 17.94 -23.35
CA SER A 307 2.49 18.79 -24.55
C SER A 307 2.77 20.26 -24.24
N ARG A 308 2.76 20.68 -22.97
CA ARG A 308 3.01 22.08 -22.60
C ARG A 308 4.51 22.35 -22.50
N PRO A 309 5.03 23.44 -23.09
CA PRO A 309 6.45 23.76 -22.98
C PRO A 309 6.83 23.93 -21.50
N PRO A 310 8.05 23.50 -21.10
CA PRO A 310 8.49 23.56 -19.71
C PRO A 310 8.30 24.96 -19.15
N HIS A 311 7.72 25.05 -17.95
CA HIS A 311 7.60 26.32 -17.26
C HIS A 311 9.02 26.78 -16.88
N ARG A 312 9.60 27.65 -17.71
CA ARG A 312 10.94 28.20 -17.47
C ARG A 312 10.96 28.92 -16.13
N VAL A 313 11.61 28.31 -15.14
CA VAL A 313 11.89 28.95 -13.86
C VAL A 313 12.82 30.14 -14.11
N SER A 314 12.56 31.29 -13.48
CA SER A 314 13.41 32.47 -13.66
C SER A 314 14.84 32.20 -13.17
N ALA A 315 15.84 32.77 -13.83
CA ALA A 315 17.25 32.60 -13.45
C ALA A 315 17.53 32.98 -11.98
N SER A 316 16.81 33.98 -11.45
CA SER A 316 16.88 34.37 -10.04
C SER A 316 16.43 33.25 -9.09
N ARG A 317 15.33 32.57 -9.41
CA ARG A 317 14.83 31.45 -8.60
C ARG A 317 15.73 30.22 -8.68
N VAL A 318 16.35 29.99 -9.84
CA VAL A 318 17.35 28.92 -9.99
C VAL A 318 18.55 29.20 -9.08
N ALA A 319 19.05 30.43 -9.05
CA ALA A 319 20.15 30.83 -8.16
C ALA A 319 19.78 30.69 -6.67
N ASP A 320 18.56 31.05 -6.29
CA ASP A 320 18.06 30.86 -4.92
C ASP A 320 18.03 29.37 -4.53
N ILE A 321 17.53 28.51 -5.43
CA ILE A 321 17.50 27.05 -5.22
C ILE A 321 18.91 26.49 -5.13
N GLU A 322 19.85 26.95 -5.95
CA GLU A 322 21.26 26.55 -5.89
C GLU A 322 21.94 26.97 -4.59
N CYS A 323 21.50 28.07 -3.97
CA CYS A 323 21.97 28.53 -2.66
C CYS A 323 21.39 27.69 -1.50
N ILE A 324 20.27 27.01 -1.70
CA ILE A 324 19.59 26.20 -0.67
C ILE A 324 19.90 24.70 -0.81
N PHE A 325 19.88 24.17 -2.03
CA PHE A 325 19.99 22.74 -2.27
C PHE A 325 21.46 22.30 -2.36
N PRO A 326 21.90 21.30 -1.59
CA PRO A 326 23.29 20.85 -1.60
C PRO A 326 23.69 20.03 -2.83
N PHE A 327 22.71 19.58 -3.62
CA PHE A 327 22.93 18.77 -4.81
C PHE A 327 22.60 19.54 -6.10
N THR A 328 23.34 19.23 -7.16
CA THR A 328 23.04 19.68 -8.51
C THR A 328 21.76 19.01 -9.05
N GLU A 329 21.22 19.57 -10.13
CA GLU A 329 20.11 18.94 -10.87
C GLU A 329 20.52 17.56 -11.39
N GLN A 330 21.74 17.44 -11.93
CA GLN A 330 22.25 16.20 -12.51
C GLN A 330 22.40 15.10 -11.45
N GLU A 331 23.00 15.42 -10.29
CA GLU A 331 23.10 14.49 -9.16
C GLU A 331 21.71 14.04 -8.69
N SER A 332 20.80 14.99 -8.51
CA SER A 332 19.43 14.69 -8.05
C SER A 332 18.68 13.83 -9.06
N THR A 333 18.84 14.09 -10.36
CA THR A 333 18.22 13.30 -11.43
C THR A 333 18.77 11.86 -11.45
N SER A 334 20.08 11.70 -11.30
CA SER A 334 20.72 10.37 -11.18
C SER A 334 20.23 9.60 -9.95
N ILE A 335 20.06 10.29 -8.81
CA ILE A 335 19.51 9.70 -7.58
C ILE A 335 18.04 9.28 -7.77
N CYS A 336 17.23 10.10 -8.43
CA CYS A 336 15.85 9.77 -8.79
C CYS A 336 15.79 8.54 -9.70
N LEU A 337 16.65 8.45 -10.73
CA LEU A 337 16.76 7.27 -11.60
C LEU A 337 17.01 6.00 -10.79
N LYS A 338 18.07 5.99 -9.98
CA LYS A 338 18.43 4.82 -9.16
C LYS A 338 17.29 4.42 -8.22
N SER A 339 16.68 5.39 -7.54
CA SER A 339 15.60 5.14 -6.59
C SER A 339 14.34 4.60 -7.27
N ALA A 340 13.94 5.19 -8.40
CA ALA A 340 12.75 4.77 -9.14
C ALA A 340 12.90 3.34 -9.71
N LEU A 341 14.10 2.97 -10.18
CA LEU A 341 14.40 1.61 -10.61
C LEU A 341 14.39 0.60 -9.46
N VAL A 342 14.84 0.97 -8.25
CA VAL A 342 14.71 0.10 -7.09
C VAL A 342 13.24 -0.10 -6.72
N ILE A 343 12.44 0.97 -6.68
CA ILE A 343 11.00 0.90 -6.41
C ILE A 343 10.31 -0.03 -7.42
N SER A 344 10.59 0.13 -8.72
CA SER A 344 9.99 -0.73 -9.75
C SER A 344 10.37 -2.20 -9.61
N ARG A 345 11.62 -2.50 -9.24
CA ARG A 345 12.07 -3.87 -8.95
C ARG A 345 11.38 -4.43 -7.70
N VAL A 346 11.16 -3.64 -6.64
CA VAL A 346 10.42 -4.09 -5.46
C VAL A 346 9.02 -4.54 -5.85
N PHE A 347 8.24 -3.69 -6.52
CA PHE A 347 6.87 -4.02 -6.91
C PHE A 347 6.78 -5.09 -8.02
N ARG A 348 7.86 -5.29 -8.79
CA ARG A 348 7.96 -6.44 -9.70
C ARG A 348 8.01 -7.76 -8.94
N HIS A 349 8.81 -7.84 -7.88
CA HIS A 349 9.09 -9.09 -7.15
C HIS A 349 8.28 -9.27 -5.86
N LEU A 350 7.42 -8.32 -5.50
CA LEU A 350 6.54 -8.48 -4.35
C LEU A 350 5.64 -9.70 -4.56
N SER A 351 5.71 -10.64 -3.62
CA SER A 351 4.93 -11.87 -3.62
C SER A 351 3.44 -11.54 -3.61
N SER A 352 2.62 -12.31 -4.32
CA SER A 352 1.16 -12.24 -4.21
C SER A 352 0.66 -13.19 -3.12
N PRO A 353 -0.52 -12.95 -2.52
CA PRO A 353 -1.20 -13.90 -1.67
C PRO A 353 -1.33 -15.26 -2.36
N ASN A 354 -1.11 -16.34 -1.62
CA ASN A 354 -1.33 -17.70 -2.11
C ASN A 354 -2.60 -18.27 -1.43
N PRO A 355 -3.76 -18.30 -2.11
CA PRO A 355 -4.98 -18.89 -1.56
C PRO A 355 -4.92 -20.43 -1.52
N ASP A 356 -4.01 -21.06 -2.26
CA ASP A 356 -3.91 -22.52 -2.40
C ASP A 356 -2.86 -23.13 -1.45
N ILE A 357 -2.58 -22.46 -0.32
CA ILE A 357 -1.62 -22.96 0.69
C ILE A 357 -2.03 -24.35 1.17
N GLY A 358 -1.08 -25.28 1.14
CA GLY A 358 -1.26 -26.65 1.60
C GLY A 358 -1.86 -27.60 0.57
N LEU A 359 -2.25 -27.12 -0.62
CA LEU A 359 -2.56 -27.97 -1.77
C LEU A 359 -1.29 -28.33 -2.53
N GLU A 360 -1.18 -29.57 -3.01
CA GLU A 360 -0.10 -29.93 -3.92
C GLU A 360 -0.24 -29.11 -5.21
N ALA A 361 0.88 -28.60 -5.73
CA ALA A 361 0.91 -27.80 -6.94
C ALA A 361 0.61 -28.69 -8.16
N ASP A 362 -0.65 -29.03 -8.37
CA ASP A 362 -1.10 -29.62 -9.62
C ASP A 362 -0.79 -28.59 -10.71
N GLY A 363 0.14 -28.94 -11.60
CA GLY A 363 0.76 -28.06 -12.62
C GLY A 363 -0.18 -27.42 -13.65
N LYS A 364 -1.48 -27.33 -13.36
CA LYS A 364 -2.42 -26.46 -14.04
C LYS A 364 -2.44 -25.12 -13.33
N ALA A 365 -1.65 -24.18 -13.85
CA ALA A 365 -1.88 -22.76 -13.60
C ALA A 365 -3.29 -22.40 -14.10
N SER A 366 -4.29 -22.64 -13.24
CA SER A 366 -5.68 -22.31 -13.52
C SER A 366 -5.76 -20.80 -13.67
N GLY A 367 -6.38 -20.35 -14.77
CA GLY A 367 -6.66 -18.93 -15.05
C GLY A 367 -7.67 -18.33 -14.08
N ARG A 368 -7.44 -18.50 -12.77
CA ARG A 368 -8.21 -17.84 -11.71
C ARG A 368 -8.04 -16.34 -11.84
N PRO A 369 -9.10 -15.55 -11.60
CA PRO A 369 -9.00 -14.11 -11.51
C PRO A 369 -7.88 -13.75 -10.52
N ARG A 370 -6.98 -12.87 -10.95
CA ARG A 370 -5.80 -12.47 -10.16
C ARG A 370 -6.27 -11.96 -8.80
N SER A 371 -5.99 -12.69 -7.72
CA SER A 371 -6.08 -12.16 -6.36
C SER A 371 -5.26 -10.86 -6.29
N PRO A 372 -5.69 -9.86 -5.49
CA PRO A 372 -4.92 -8.63 -5.32
C PRO A 372 -3.48 -8.97 -4.94
N ARG A 373 -2.51 -8.20 -5.45
CA ARG A 373 -1.09 -8.45 -5.17
C ARG A 373 -0.71 -8.07 -3.75
N GLY A 374 -1.56 -7.34 -3.03
CA GLY A 374 -1.48 -7.14 -1.58
C GLY A 374 -2.44 -6.04 -1.10
N LEU A 375 -2.21 -5.54 0.12
CA LEU A 375 -2.87 -4.33 0.61
C LEU A 375 -2.21 -3.08 0.00
N PRO A 376 -2.90 -2.27 -0.81
CA PRO A 376 -2.28 -1.18 -1.57
C PRO A 376 -2.04 0.08 -0.73
N HIS A 377 -1.80 -0.05 0.58
CA HIS A 377 -1.37 1.06 1.43
C HIS A 377 -0.03 1.67 0.96
N MET A 378 0.74 0.90 0.18
CA MET A 378 1.98 1.31 -0.49
C MET A 378 1.78 1.96 -1.88
N ALA A 379 0.53 2.24 -2.28
CA ALA A 379 0.21 2.85 -3.57
C ALA A 379 0.98 4.16 -3.83
N CYS A 380 1.20 4.96 -2.79
CA CYS A 380 1.94 6.21 -2.91
C CYS A 380 3.38 5.96 -3.39
N CYS A 381 4.05 4.90 -2.93
CA CYS A 381 5.40 4.56 -3.39
C CYS A 381 5.41 4.19 -4.87
N THR A 382 4.41 3.43 -5.31
CA THR A 382 4.24 3.06 -6.72
C THR A 382 4.06 4.30 -7.59
N LEU A 383 3.17 5.22 -7.18
CA LEU A 383 2.92 6.47 -7.92
C LEU A 383 4.14 7.38 -7.98
N GLN A 384 4.91 7.48 -6.90
CA GLN A 384 6.17 8.24 -6.89
C GLN A 384 7.20 7.64 -7.86
N GLY A 385 7.28 6.31 -7.92
CA GLY A 385 8.11 5.61 -8.91
C GLY A 385 7.66 5.87 -10.34
N VAL A 386 6.35 5.77 -10.62
CA VAL A 386 5.75 6.05 -11.94
C VAL A 386 6.09 7.47 -12.38
N TYR A 387 5.84 8.45 -11.50
CA TYR A 387 6.15 9.85 -11.77
C TYR A 387 7.61 10.05 -12.19
N ALA A 388 8.57 9.56 -11.40
CA ALA A 388 9.98 9.74 -11.68
C ALA A 388 10.39 9.04 -12.99
N ILE A 389 9.88 7.83 -13.25
CA ILE A 389 10.16 7.11 -14.51
C ILE A 389 9.61 7.87 -15.72
N CYS A 390 8.39 8.41 -15.66
CA CYS A 390 7.81 9.22 -16.73
C CYS A 390 8.65 10.47 -17.00
N MET A 391 9.09 11.17 -15.95
CA MET A 391 9.97 12.34 -16.07
C MET A 391 11.32 12.01 -16.72
N LEU A 392 11.92 10.88 -16.34
CA LEU A 392 13.18 10.41 -16.90
C LEU A 392 13.02 9.99 -18.37
N LEU A 393 11.94 9.27 -18.71
CA LEU A 393 11.62 8.90 -20.09
C LEU A 393 11.47 10.13 -20.98
N SER A 394 10.72 11.13 -20.51
CA SER A 394 10.55 12.39 -21.24
C SER A 394 11.90 13.09 -21.47
N LYS A 395 12.75 13.16 -20.43
CA LYS A 395 14.08 13.80 -20.52
C LYS A 395 14.99 13.11 -21.53
N VAL A 396 15.11 11.78 -21.46
CA VAL A 396 15.98 11.01 -22.38
C VAL A 396 15.45 11.04 -23.81
N ARG A 397 14.15 10.90 -24.02
CA ARG A 397 13.54 10.98 -25.36
C ARG A 397 13.68 12.36 -25.99
N THR A 398 13.51 13.41 -25.20
CA THR A 398 13.68 14.79 -25.69
C THR A 398 15.13 15.02 -26.15
N ALA A 399 16.11 14.56 -25.36
CA ALA A 399 17.53 14.64 -25.73
C ALA A 399 17.86 13.83 -26.99
N LEU A 400 17.25 12.65 -27.15
CA LEU A 400 17.39 11.81 -28.34
C LEU A 400 16.79 12.51 -29.59
N CYS A 401 15.59 13.06 -29.48
CA CYS A 401 14.92 13.77 -30.58
C CYS A 401 15.61 15.09 -30.96
N SER A 402 16.20 15.80 -30.00
CA SER A 402 16.93 17.07 -30.25
C SER A 402 18.36 16.84 -30.76
N GLY A 403 18.88 15.61 -30.69
CA GLY A 403 20.27 15.30 -31.00
C GLY A 403 21.26 15.78 -29.94
N ASP A 404 20.80 16.20 -28.76
CA ASP A 404 21.63 16.65 -27.64
C ASP A 404 21.69 15.61 -26.51
N LEU A 405 22.18 14.41 -26.83
CA LEU A 405 22.38 13.35 -25.84
C LEU A 405 23.43 13.71 -24.79
N SER A 406 24.33 14.66 -25.10
CA SER A 406 25.34 15.16 -24.17
C SER A 406 24.73 15.70 -22.87
N SER A 407 23.53 16.28 -22.97
CA SER A 407 22.73 16.75 -21.84
C SER A 407 22.29 15.63 -20.88
N CYS A 408 22.35 14.36 -21.29
CA CYS A 408 21.92 13.19 -20.53
C CYS A 408 23.04 12.19 -20.21
N TYR A 409 24.30 12.47 -20.55
CA TYR A 409 25.41 11.53 -20.34
C TYR A 409 25.57 11.05 -18.89
N TYR A 410 25.22 11.89 -17.91
CA TYR A 410 25.27 11.52 -16.48
C TYR A 410 24.23 10.45 -16.08
N LEU A 411 23.28 10.12 -16.96
CA LEU A 411 22.30 9.04 -16.77
C LEU A 411 22.71 7.74 -17.45
N LEU A 412 23.66 7.79 -18.38
CA LEU A 412 24.09 6.65 -19.20
C LEU A 412 25.32 5.97 -18.57
N ASP A 413 25.43 4.65 -18.75
CA ASP A 413 26.58 3.89 -18.26
C ASP A 413 27.75 4.00 -19.24
N ARG A 414 28.68 4.93 -18.96
CA ARG A 414 29.91 5.17 -19.75
C ARG A 414 29.64 5.47 -21.24
N PRO A 415 28.82 6.48 -21.57
CA PRO A 415 28.48 6.76 -22.97
C PRO A 415 29.72 7.18 -23.76
N THR A 416 29.81 6.71 -25.00
CA THR A 416 30.76 7.22 -26.00
C THR A 416 29.97 7.85 -27.16
N PRO A 417 30.53 8.80 -27.93
CA PRO A 417 29.84 9.35 -29.10
C PRO A 417 29.47 8.31 -30.17
N THR A 418 30.01 7.10 -30.05
CA THR A 418 29.71 5.96 -30.93
C THR A 418 28.63 5.02 -30.38
N THR A 419 28.31 5.11 -29.08
CA THR A 419 27.35 4.22 -28.38
C THR A 419 26.22 4.97 -27.67
N ASP A 420 26.27 6.30 -27.62
CA ASP A 420 25.36 7.14 -26.84
C ASP A 420 23.88 6.92 -27.19
N VAL A 421 23.56 6.73 -28.47
CA VAL A 421 22.22 6.38 -28.93
C VAL A 421 21.79 5.01 -28.38
N GLN A 422 22.63 3.98 -28.48
CA GLN A 422 22.32 2.64 -27.98
C GLN A 422 22.20 2.61 -26.45
N ASP A 423 23.06 3.36 -25.76
CA ASP A 423 23.03 3.50 -24.30
C ASP A 423 21.74 4.21 -23.85
N ALA A 424 21.29 5.23 -24.59
CA ALA A 424 20.01 5.90 -24.37
C ALA A 424 18.81 4.99 -24.64
N GLU A 425 18.82 4.22 -25.73
CA GLU A 425 17.77 3.23 -26.04
C GLU A 425 17.66 2.17 -24.93
N ARG A 426 18.79 1.65 -24.44
CA ARG A 426 18.82 0.70 -23.33
C ARG A 426 18.24 1.28 -22.05
N LEU A 427 18.54 2.53 -21.73
CA LEU A 427 17.95 3.22 -20.58
C LEU A 427 16.43 3.40 -20.75
N ILE A 428 15.96 3.74 -21.96
CA ILE A 428 14.52 3.84 -22.26
C ILE A 428 13.83 2.50 -22.04
N GLU A 429 14.40 1.39 -22.51
CA GLU A 429 13.84 0.05 -22.31
C GLU A 429 13.75 -0.31 -20.81
N GLU A 430 14.81 -0.04 -20.03
CA GLU A 430 14.80 -0.33 -18.60
C GLU A 430 13.73 0.49 -17.87
N LEU A 431 13.58 1.77 -18.22
CA LEU A 431 12.55 2.65 -17.68
C LEU A 431 11.15 2.17 -18.05
N GLN A 432 10.90 1.78 -19.30
CA GLN A 432 9.62 1.21 -19.73
C GLN A 432 9.29 -0.10 -19.01
N GLN A 433 10.27 -0.99 -18.82
CA GLN A 433 10.10 -2.21 -18.02
C GLN A 433 9.78 -1.91 -16.55
N GLY A 434 10.38 -0.86 -16.00
CA GLY A 434 10.06 -0.36 -14.66
C GLY A 434 8.62 0.15 -14.58
N LEU A 435 8.21 0.95 -15.56
CA LEU A 435 6.86 1.52 -15.68
C LEU A 435 5.78 0.44 -15.79
N ASN A 436 6.02 -0.56 -16.65
CA ASN A 436 5.13 -1.70 -16.83
C ASN A 436 4.95 -2.51 -15.55
N ALA A 437 6.03 -2.70 -14.77
CA ALA A 437 5.95 -3.40 -13.48
C ALA A 437 5.11 -2.63 -12.45
N LEU A 438 5.29 -1.32 -12.36
CA LEU A 438 4.49 -0.46 -11.47
C LEU A 438 3.02 -0.39 -11.90
N SER A 439 2.75 -0.27 -13.20
CA SER A 439 1.40 -0.32 -13.78
C SER A 439 0.71 -1.65 -13.47
N ALA A 440 1.40 -2.77 -13.67
CA ALA A 440 0.87 -4.09 -13.38
C ALA A 440 0.55 -4.27 -11.89
N SER A 441 1.35 -3.65 -11.00
CA SER A 441 1.07 -3.65 -9.57
C SER A 441 -0.22 -2.89 -9.24
N ILE A 442 -0.39 -1.66 -9.74
CA ILE A 442 -1.61 -0.86 -9.51
C ILE A 442 -2.85 -1.57 -10.06
N ARG A 443 -2.76 -2.15 -11.27
CA ARG A 443 -3.87 -2.89 -11.89
C ARG A 443 -4.25 -4.14 -11.14
N ALA A 444 -3.29 -4.83 -10.54
CA ALA A 444 -3.58 -6.02 -9.73
C ALA A 444 -4.40 -5.69 -8.48
N ASP A 445 -4.28 -4.47 -7.96
CA ASP A 445 -5.01 -4.01 -6.78
C ASP A 445 -6.29 -3.22 -7.14
N ALA A 446 -6.72 -3.22 -8.41
CA ALA A 446 -7.92 -2.51 -8.89
C ALA A 446 -9.23 -3.04 -8.28
N VAL A 447 -9.17 -4.10 -7.49
CA VAL A 447 -10.27 -4.55 -6.64
C VAL A 447 -10.69 -3.50 -5.60
N PHE A 448 -9.73 -2.67 -5.16
CA PHE A 448 -9.99 -1.52 -4.30
C PHE A 448 -10.36 -0.32 -5.16
N GLU A 449 -11.47 0.35 -4.86
CA GLU A 449 -11.99 1.41 -5.72
C GLU A 449 -11.04 2.60 -5.88
N GLY A 450 -10.38 3.00 -4.79
CA GLY A 450 -9.35 4.04 -4.84
C GLY A 450 -8.22 3.69 -5.82
N MET A 451 -7.83 2.41 -5.86
CA MET A 451 -6.81 1.92 -6.80
C MET A 451 -7.34 1.76 -8.22
N ALA A 452 -8.60 1.37 -8.39
CA ALA A 452 -9.24 1.28 -9.71
C ALA A 452 -9.28 2.63 -10.43
N ALA A 453 -9.58 3.71 -9.69
CA ALA A 453 -9.54 5.07 -10.22
C ALA A 453 -8.13 5.45 -10.68
N VAL A 454 -7.13 5.22 -9.81
CA VAL A 454 -5.72 5.48 -10.10
C VAL A 454 -5.23 4.66 -11.31
N ALA A 455 -5.63 3.41 -11.43
CA ALA A 455 -5.27 2.53 -12.55
C ALA A 455 -5.75 3.08 -13.90
N ARG A 456 -7.04 3.46 -13.98
CA ARG A 456 -7.63 4.03 -15.19
C ARG A 456 -6.95 5.33 -15.59
N GLU A 457 -6.63 6.16 -14.61
CA GLU A 457 -5.97 7.43 -14.86
C GLU A 457 -4.54 7.24 -15.38
N MET A 458 -3.79 6.34 -14.75
CA MET A 458 -2.44 5.99 -15.17
C MET A 458 -2.41 5.42 -16.60
N GLU A 459 -3.38 4.58 -16.98
CA GLU A 459 -3.48 4.05 -18.35
C GLU A 459 -3.65 5.16 -19.39
N GLY A 460 -4.51 6.15 -19.13
CA GLY A 460 -4.69 7.29 -20.03
C GLY A 460 -3.43 8.14 -20.19
N THR A 461 -2.64 8.29 -19.12
CA THR A 461 -1.38 9.03 -19.14
C THR A 461 -0.27 8.27 -19.88
N LEU A 462 -0.20 6.95 -19.68
CA LEU A 462 0.82 6.12 -20.30
C LEU A 462 0.69 6.08 -21.82
N SER A 463 -0.53 6.03 -22.36
CA SER A 463 -0.71 6.07 -23.81
C SER A 463 -0.14 7.36 -24.40
N ALA A 464 -0.33 8.50 -23.73
CA ALA A 464 0.17 9.80 -24.18
C ALA A 464 1.70 9.98 -24.09
N ILE A 465 2.41 9.15 -23.31
CA ILE A 465 3.88 9.17 -23.21
C ILE A 465 4.51 8.16 -24.15
N ILE A 466 3.87 7.01 -24.37
CA ILE A 466 4.43 5.91 -25.16
C ILE A 466 4.31 6.17 -26.66
N ASP A 467 3.20 6.78 -27.09
CA ASP A 467 2.99 7.31 -28.45
C ASP A 467 3.71 8.66 -28.64
#